data_AF-A0A0Q6G092-F1
#
_entry.id   AF-A0A0Q6G092-F1
#
_cell.length_a   1.000
_cell.length_b   1.000
_cell.length_c   1.000
_cell.angle_alpha   90.00
_cell.angle_beta   90.00
_cell.angle_gamma   90.00
#
_symmetry.space_group_name_H-M   'P 1'
#
loop_
_entity.id
_entity.type
_entity.pdbx_description
1 polymer ?
#
loop_
_entity_poly.entity_id
_entity_poly.type
_entity_poly.pdbx_seq_one_letter_code
_entity_poly.pdbx_strand_id
1 'polypeptide(L)'
;MPTTQTGPSDEEEVLATIDDLMSLPSAEDMLSPYREIGADVRGAVDDDLGAFQWETEEPVLRTGPVCNGPYEQLEGRSVAVRSTVDGPPLEGESWDRAEDAVRRAAKTHGFTVETLVIDEEGAHEVEFAGDRGAFVRVYSHSSFGVTIQSGCYLTNSDRDAIELHGVPDPERWSRKYPNSSLVPSDPGRPTRANG
;
A
#
# COMPACT_ATOMS: atom_id res chain seq x y z
N MET A 1 -36.18 -17.08 15.96
CA MET A 1 -35.11 -16.45 16.77
C MET A 1 -33.99 -16.11 15.82
N PRO A 2 -33.61 -14.84 15.62
CA PRO A 2 -32.46 -14.54 14.78
C PRO A 2 -31.19 -14.78 15.60
N THR A 3 -30.28 -15.54 15.02
CA THR A 3 -28.95 -15.85 15.54
C THR A 3 -28.14 -14.57 15.68
N THR A 4 -27.66 -14.27 16.89
CA THR A 4 -26.64 -13.25 17.13
C THR A 4 -25.38 -13.65 16.37
N GLN A 5 -25.00 -12.91 15.33
CA GLN A 5 -23.66 -13.06 14.74
C GLN A 5 -22.65 -12.53 15.74
N THR A 6 -21.92 -13.43 16.39
CA THR A 6 -20.80 -13.12 17.29
C THR A 6 -19.54 -12.95 16.45
N GLY A 7 -19.44 -11.81 15.76
CA GLY A 7 -18.16 -11.33 15.21
C GLY A 7 -17.44 -10.43 16.24
N PRO A 8 -16.13 -10.17 16.07
CA PRO A 8 -15.45 -9.14 16.84
C PRO A 8 -16.16 -7.79 16.64
N SER A 9 -16.18 -6.97 17.68
CA SER A 9 -16.63 -5.58 17.57
C SER A 9 -15.68 -4.77 16.67
N ASP A 10 -16.19 -3.67 16.12
CA ASP A 10 -15.37 -2.70 15.36
C ASP A 10 -14.13 -2.25 16.15
N GLU A 11 -14.24 -2.10 17.47
CA GLU A 11 -13.10 -1.75 18.34
C GLU A 11 -12.05 -2.87 18.38
N GLU A 12 -12.47 -4.12 18.58
CA GLU A 12 -11.56 -5.28 18.61
C GLU A 12 -10.86 -5.49 17.27
N GLU A 13 -11.57 -5.26 16.16
CA GLU A 13 -11.00 -5.34 14.81
C GLU A 13 -9.93 -4.26 14.56
N VAL A 14 -10.17 -3.03 15.03
CA VAL A 14 -9.18 -1.94 14.90
C VAL A 14 -7.95 -2.19 15.79
N LEU A 15 -8.13 -2.66 17.03
CA LEU A 15 -7.01 -2.99 17.90
C LEU A 15 -6.15 -4.11 17.33
N ALA A 16 -6.77 -5.18 16.80
CA ALA A 16 -6.03 -6.23 16.12
C ALA A 16 -5.28 -5.69 14.88
N THR A 17 -5.89 -4.77 14.14
CA THR A 17 -5.22 -4.10 13.01
C THR A 17 -4.03 -3.26 13.45
N ILE A 18 -4.12 -2.58 14.59
CA ILE A 18 -2.99 -1.84 15.19
C ILE A 18 -1.85 -2.80 15.51
N ASP A 19 -2.13 -3.91 16.20
CA ASP A 19 -1.12 -4.91 16.56
C ASP A 19 -0.43 -5.49 15.30
N ASP A 20 -1.23 -5.83 14.28
CA ASP A 20 -0.72 -6.34 13.00
C ASP A 20 0.20 -5.31 12.33
N LEU A 21 -0.22 -4.05 12.21
CA LEU A 21 0.61 -3.02 11.58
C LEU A 21 1.83 -2.61 12.41
N MET A 22 1.76 -2.67 13.74
CA MET A 22 2.89 -2.46 14.63
C MET A 22 3.95 -3.58 14.54
N SER A 23 3.63 -4.72 13.92
CA SER A 23 4.60 -5.76 13.60
C SER A 23 5.37 -5.51 12.30
N LEU A 24 4.93 -4.56 11.47
CA LEU A 24 5.50 -4.25 10.16
C LEU A 24 6.45 -3.04 10.22
N PRO A 25 7.35 -2.83 9.24
CA PRO A 25 8.09 -1.58 9.12
C PRO A 25 7.18 -0.34 9.01
N SER A 26 7.73 0.85 9.23
CA SER A 26 6.98 2.09 9.00
C SER A 26 6.74 2.32 7.51
N ALA A 27 5.74 3.15 7.18
CA ALA A 27 5.50 3.57 5.80
C ALA A 27 6.73 4.25 5.18
N GLU A 28 7.46 5.05 5.97
CA GLU A 28 8.70 5.69 5.58
C GLU A 28 9.82 4.67 5.27
N ASP A 29 9.96 3.61 6.07
CA ASP A 29 10.95 2.55 5.83
C ASP A 29 10.69 1.80 4.52
N MET A 30 9.43 1.77 4.08
CA MET A 30 9.01 1.09 2.86
C MET A 30 9.25 1.90 1.58
N LEU A 31 9.66 3.17 1.67
CA LEU A 31 9.93 4.01 0.50
C LEU A 31 11.06 3.43 -0.36
N SER A 32 12.17 3.02 0.25
CA SER A 32 13.32 2.48 -0.49
C SER A 32 13.04 1.09 -1.09
N PRO A 33 12.50 0.11 -0.36
CA PRO A 33 12.13 -1.18 -0.95
C PRO A 33 11.21 -1.06 -2.17
N TYR A 34 10.19 -0.21 -2.11
CA TYR A 34 9.27 -0.05 -3.25
C TYR A 34 9.89 0.70 -4.44
N ARG A 35 10.87 1.57 -4.18
CA ARG A 35 11.70 2.15 -5.25
C ARG A 35 12.50 1.07 -5.97
N GLU A 36 13.09 0.15 -5.22
CA GLU A 36 13.91 -0.95 -5.74
C GLU A 36 13.07 -1.91 -6.58
N ILE A 37 11.89 -2.32 -6.10
CA ILE A 37 10.94 -3.11 -6.90
C ILE A 37 10.60 -2.38 -8.22
N GLY A 38 10.39 -1.06 -8.17
CA GLY A 38 10.16 -0.26 -9.37
C GLY A 38 11.35 -0.17 -10.32
N ALA A 39 12.58 -0.26 -9.81
CA ALA A 39 13.77 -0.36 -10.65
C ALA A 39 13.89 -1.74 -11.30
N ASP A 40 13.65 -2.81 -10.54
CA ASP A 40 13.74 -4.20 -11.02
C ASP A 40 12.70 -4.49 -12.10
N VAL A 41 11.45 -4.03 -11.91
CA VAL A 41 10.38 -4.18 -12.90
C VAL A 41 10.72 -3.44 -14.21
N ARG A 42 11.23 -2.21 -14.13
CA ARG A 42 11.65 -1.46 -15.33
C ARG A 42 12.85 -2.09 -16.01
N GLY A 43 13.83 -2.55 -15.25
CA GLY A 43 15.00 -3.25 -15.78
C GLY A 43 14.61 -4.50 -16.57
N ALA A 44 13.66 -5.30 -16.06
CA ALA A 44 13.15 -6.46 -16.76
C ALA A 44 12.46 -6.11 -18.10
N VAL A 45 11.74 -4.99 -18.15
CA VAL A 45 11.13 -4.50 -19.40
C VAL A 45 12.21 -4.02 -20.38
N ASP A 46 13.19 -3.25 -19.90
CA ASP A 46 14.29 -2.73 -20.72
C ASP A 46 15.16 -3.87 -21.29
N ASP A 47 15.37 -4.96 -20.55
CA ASP A 47 16.12 -6.13 -20.99
C ASP A 47 15.44 -6.85 -22.17
N ASP A 48 14.10 -6.90 -22.17
CA ASP A 48 13.33 -7.59 -23.21
C ASP A 48 13.06 -6.69 -24.44
N LEU A 49 12.74 -5.41 -24.23
CA LEU A 49 12.28 -4.50 -25.29
C LEU A 49 13.34 -3.49 -25.74
N GLY A 50 14.47 -3.42 -25.03
CA GLY A 50 15.47 -2.37 -25.18
C GLY A 50 15.20 -1.18 -24.23
N ALA A 51 16.24 -0.38 -24.01
CA ALA A 51 16.21 0.67 -23.00
C ALA A 51 15.19 1.78 -23.31
N PHE A 52 14.21 1.95 -22.44
CA PHE A 52 13.31 3.09 -22.46
C PHE A 52 13.90 4.30 -21.71
N GLN A 53 13.38 5.49 -22.04
CA GLN A 53 13.62 6.70 -21.24
C GLN A 53 12.48 6.84 -20.22
N TRP A 54 12.66 6.23 -19.05
CA TRP A 54 11.66 6.26 -17.99
C TRP A 54 11.66 7.61 -17.26
N GLU A 55 10.48 8.21 -17.19
CA GLU A 55 10.17 9.26 -16.22
C GLU A 55 9.63 8.60 -14.95
N THR A 56 10.40 8.66 -13.87
CA THR A 56 10.03 8.04 -12.59
C THR A 56 9.78 9.10 -11.55
N GLU A 57 8.59 9.05 -10.95
CA GLU A 57 8.27 9.85 -9.78
C GLU A 57 9.04 9.33 -8.56
N GLU A 58 9.39 10.24 -7.66
CA GLU A 58 9.88 9.84 -6.35
C GLU A 58 8.80 9.02 -5.62
N PRO A 59 9.17 7.92 -4.92
CA PRO A 59 8.28 7.22 -4.01
C PRO A 59 7.69 8.18 -2.99
N VAL A 60 6.40 8.02 -2.76
CA VAL A 60 5.61 8.95 -1.96
C VAL A 60 4.57 8.21 -1.17
N LEU A 61 4.29 8.75 0.03
CA LEU A 61 3.20 8.26 0.85
C LEU A 61 1.85 8.74 0.29
N ARG A 62 0.88 7.84 0.29
CA ARG A 62 -0.49 8.06 -0.21
C ARG A 62 -1.51 7.51 0.77
N THR A 63 -2.57 8.29 0.98
CA THR A 63 -3.85 7.75 1.42
C THR A 63 -4.57 7.17 0.20
N GLY A 64 -5.44 6.18 0.39
CA GLY A 64 -6.14 5.59 -0.74
C GLY A 64 -6.71 4.21 -0.46
N PRO A 65 -7.20 3.53 -1.52
CA PRO A 65 -8.07 2.36 -1.38
C PRO A 65 -7.40 1.14 -0.75
N VAL A 66 -6.07 1.08 -0.75
CA VAL A 66 -5.32 0.01 -0.08
C VAL A 66 -5.35 0.15 1.44
N CYS A 67 -5.62 1.34 1.96
CA CYS A 67 -5.84 1.63 3.38
C CYS A 67 -7.34 1.81 3.70
N ASN A 68 -8.20 0.92 3.18
CA ASN A 68 -9.65 0.93 3.44
C ASN A 68 -10.05 -0.02 4.59
N GLY A 69 -11.29 0.12 5.09
CA GLY A 69 -11.83 -0.79 6.10
C GLY A 69 -11.26 -0.50 7.49
N PRO A 70 -10.76 -1.49 8.25
CA PRO A 70 -10.14 -1.26 9.55
C PRO A 70 -8.96 -0.28 9.49
N TYR A 71 -8.26 -0.24 8.36
CA TYR A 71 -7.16 0.69 8.09
C TYR A 71 -7.61 2.14 7.95
N GLU A 72 -8.84 2.43 7.51
CA GLU A 72 -9.35 3.80 7.29
C GLU A 72 -9.46 4.58 8.61
N GLN A 73 -9.57 3.85 9.71
CA GLN A 73 -9.60 4.40 11.05
C GLN A 73 -8.23 4.84 11.54
N LEU A 74 -7.21 4.24 10.96
CA LEU A 74 -5.81 4.54 11.19
C LEU A 74 -5.38 5.54 10.10
N GLU A 75 -4.49 6.47 10.38
CA GLU A 75 -3.98 7.38 9.34
C GLU A 75 -2.95 6.69 8.41
N GLY A 76 -3.20 5.40 8.14
CA GLY A 76 -2.33 4.50 7.41
C GLY A 76 -1.98 5.02 6.03
N ARG A 77 -0.75 4.70 5.62
CA ARG A 77 -0.17 5.15 4.36
C ARG A 77 0.30 3.96 3.55
N SER A 78 0.13 4.08 2.23
CA SER A 78 0.79 3.22 1.25
C SER A 78 1.92 4.01 0.59
N VAL A 79 2.94 3.30 0.13
CA VAL A 79 3.97 3.84 -0.75
C VAL A 79 3.50 3.63 -2.18
N ALA A 80 3.57 4.69 -3.00
CA ALA A 80 3.31 4.61 -4.42
C ALA A 80 4.52 5.07 -5.23
N VAL A 81 4.83 4.36 -6.31
CA VAL A 81 5.85 4.72 -7.30
C VAL A 81 5.21 4.61 -8.67
N ARG A 82 5.33 5.67 -9.47
CA ARG A 82 4.86 5.69 -10.86
C ARG A 82 6.03 5.91 -11.79
N SER A 83 6.08 5.12 -12.86
CA SER A 83 7.02 5.33 -13.95
C SER A 83 6.31 5.30 -15.29
N THR A 84 6.62 6.25 -16.16
CA THR A 84 6.06 6.36 -17.50
C THR A 84 7.16 6.47 -18.55
N VAL A 85 6.83 6.08 -19.77
CA VAL A 85 7.66 6.33 -20.94
C VAL A 85 6.95 7.34 -21.82
N ASP A 86 7.68 8.37 -22.23
CA ASP A 86 7.23 9.29 -23.26
C ASP A 86 7.22 8.59 -24.62
N GLY A 87 6.05 8.51 -25.24
CA GLY A 87 5.89 7.86 -26.53
C GLY A 87 4.47 7.36 -26.77
N PRO A 88 4.23 6.72 -27.94
CA PRO A 88 2.97 6.04 -28.19
C PRO A 88 2.80 4.84 -27.24
N PRO A 89 1.55 4.41 -26.98
CA PRO A 89 1.31 3.13 -26.32
C PRO A 89 1.99 1.97 -27.05
N LEU A 90 2.38 0.97 -26.27
CA LEU A 90 2.71 -0.36 -26.76
C LEU A 90 1.43 -1.11 -27.17
N GLU A 91 1.52 -1.85 -28.26
CA GLU A 91 0.43 -2.63 -28.84
C GLU A 91 0.97 -3.99 -29.33
N GLY A 92 0.08 -4.97 -29.48
CA GLY A 92 0.39 -6.29 -30.03
C GLY A 92 1.59 -6.96 -29.38
N GLU A 93 2.54 -7.46 -30.17
CA GLU A 93 3.72 -8.18 -29.67
C GLU A 93 4.57 -7.36 -28.69
N SER A 94 4.62 -6.03 -28.85
CA SER A 94 5.37 -5.18 -27.91
C SER A 94 4.67 -5.09 -26.55
N TRP A 95 3.34 -5.03 -26.52
CA TRP A 95 2.58 -5.12 -25.28
C TRP A 95 2.77 -6.49 -24.61
N ASP A 96 2.57 -7.58 -25.35
CA ASP A 96 2.65 -8.95 -24.82
C ASP A 96 4.01 -9.22 -24.14
N ARG A 97 5.09 -8.74 -24.75
CA ARG A 97 6.44 -8.88 -24.20
C ARG A 97 6.67 -8.02 -22.96
N ALA A 98 6.14 -6.80 -22.93
CA ALA A 98 6.27 -5.92 -21.77
C ALA A 98 5.46 -6.48 -20.58
N GLU A 99 4.24 -6.94 -20.83
CA GLU A 99 3.39 -7.58 -19.83
C GLU A 99 4.08 -8.82 -19.24
N ASP A 100 4.65 -9.70 -20.07
CA ASP A 100 5.35 -10.89 -19.57
C ASP A 100 6.62 -10.53 -18.78
N ALA A 101 7.38 -9.51 -19.21
CA ALA A 101 8.53 -9.02 -18.46
C ALA A 101 8.11 -8.51 -17.07
N VAL A 102 7.06 -7.70 -16.99
CA VAL A 102 6.51 -7.22 -15.72
C VAL A 102 5.99 -8.38 -14.88
N ARG A 103 5.24 -9.33 -15.44
CA ARG A 103 4.74 -10.52 -14.74
C ARG A 103 5.87 -11.29 -14.06
N ARG A 104 6.96 -11.56 -14.80
CA ARG A 104 8.10 -12.32 -14.27
C ARG A 104 8.80 -11.58 -13.13
N ALA A 105 9.04 -10.27 -13.28
CA ALA A 105 9.66 -9.44 -12.24
C ALA A 105 8.73 -9.26 -11.03
N ALA A 106 7.45 -8.96 -11.23
CA ALA A 106 6.48 -8.81 -10.15
C ALA A 106 6.39 -10.10 -9.30
N LYS A 107 6.43 -11.27 -9.95
CA LYS A 107 6.44 -12.57 -9.28
C LYS A 107 7.65 -12.77 -8.36
N THR A 108 8.84 -12.25 -8.69
CA THR A 108 10.01 -12.38 -7.80
C THR A 108 9.86 -11.60 -6.50
N HIS A 109 8.97 -10.60 -6.48
CA HIS A 109 8.63 -9.81 -5.30
C HIS A 109 7.31 -10.22 -4.64
N GLY A 110 6.73 -11.37 -5.02
CA GLY A 110 5.53 -11.91 -4.39
C GLY A 110 4.20 -11.37 -4.94
N PHE A 111 4.21 -10.61 -6.03
CA PHE A 111 2.99 -10.21 -6.74
C PHE A 111 2.57 -11.33 -7.71
N THR A 112 1.74 -12.24 -7.24
CA THR A 112 1.45 -13.50 -7.95
C THR A 112 0.03 -13.61 -8.49
N VAL A 113 -0.89 -12.73 -8.07
CA VAL A 113 -2.30 -12.80 -8.48
C VAL A 113 -2.53 -11.81 -9.61
N GLU A 114 -2.74 -12.34 -10.81
CA GLU A 114 -2.95 -11.53 -12.01
C GLU A 114 -4.43 -11.23 -12.23
N THR A 115 -4.72 -9.97 -12.57
CA THR A 115 -6.04 -9.49 -12.95
C THR A 115 -5.93 -8.67 -14.23
N LEU A 116 -6.62 -9.10 -15.28
CA LEU A 116 -6.81 -8.29 -16.48
C LEU A 116 -7.78 -7.14 -16.16
N VAL A 117 -7.32 -5.91 -16.30
CA VAL A 117 -8.12 -4.71 -15.99
C VAL A 117 -8.76 -4.17 -17.26
N ILE A 118 -7.97 -4.02 -18.33
CA ILE A 118 -8.40 -3.52 -19.63
C ILE A 118 -7.69 -4.32 -20.74
N ASP A 119 -8.44 -4.71 -21.76
CA ASP A 119 -7.91 -5.33 -22.99
C ASP A 119 -8.79 -4.95 -24.19
N GLU A 120 -8.45 -3.82 -24.82
CA GLU A 120 -9.12 -3.33 -26.02
C GLU A 120 -8.13 -2.60 -26.94
N GLU A 121 -8.55 -2.32 -28.18
CA GLU A 121 -7.69 -1.62 -29.16
C GLU A 121 -7.29 -0.24 -28.62
N GLY A 122 -5.98 0.01 -28.48
CA GLY A 122 -5.45 1.27 -27.96
C GLY A 122 -5.38 1.37 -26.43
N ALA A 123 -5.78 0.33 -25.69
CA ALA A 123 -5.71 0.32 -24.23
C ALA A 123 -5.53 -1.10 -23.66
N HIS A 124 -4.41 -1.30 -22.96
CA HIS A 124 -4.13 -2.52 -22.20
C HIS A 124 -3.73 -2.19 -20.77
N GLU A 125 -4.23 -2.96 -19.81
CA GLU A 125 -3.87 -2.80 -18.40
C GLU A 125 -4.01 -4.14 -17.67
N VAL A 126 -2.93 -4.53 -16.97
CA VAL A 126 -2.87 -5.74 -16.15
C VAL A 126 -2.33 -5.37 -14.78
N GLU A 127 -2.95 -5.93 -13.74
CA GLU A 127 -2.53 -5.79 -12.35
C GLU A 127 -2.07 -7.12 -11.77
N PHE A 128 -0.94 -7.10 -11.08
CA PHE A 128 -0.38 -8.19 -10.32
C PHE A 128 -0.46 -7.82 -8.84
N ALA A 129 -1.38 -8.46 -8.11
CA ALA A 129 -1.58 -8.23 -6.69
C ALA A 129 -0.63 -9.09 -5.83
N GLY A 130 -0.20 -8.52 -4.72
CA GLY A 130 0.59 -9.12 -3.66
C GLY A 130 -0.09 -8.97 -2.29
N ASP A 131 0.67 -9.17 -1.23
CA ASP A 131 0.13 -9.16 0.13
C ASP A 131 -0.48 -7.82 0.54
N ARG A 132 -1.52 -7.88 1.39
CA ARG A 132 -2.20 -6.71 1.99
C ARG A 132 -2.68 -5.66 0.99
N GLY A 133 -3.10 -6.10 -0.19
CA GLY A 133 -3.62 -5.22 -1.25
C GLY A 133 -2.54 -4.43 -1.99
N ALA A 134 -1.26 -4.78 -1.81
CA ALA A 134 -0.19 -4.26 -2.64
C ALA A 134 -0.38 -4.70 -4.10
N PHE A 135 0.05 -3.90 -5.07
CA PHE A 135 0.02 -4.28 -6.48
C PHE A 135 1.17 -3.69 -7.29
N VAL A 136 1.49 -4.38 -8.39
CA VAL A 136 2.23 -3.86 -9.54
C VAL A 136 1.26 -3.84 -10.71
N ARG A 137 1.14 -2.71 -11.40
CA ARG A 137 0.23 -2.54 -12.52
C ARG A 137 0.99 -2.01 -13.71
N VAL A 138 0.89 -2.71 -14.83
CA VAL A 138 1.42 -2.27 -16.13
C VAL A 138 0.26 -1.81 -16.99
N TYR A 139 0.44 -0.69 -17.67
CA TYR A 139 -0.59 -0.09 -18.51
C TYR A 139 0.02 0.48 -19.80
N SER A 140 -0.79 0.46 -20.85
CA SER A 140 -0.49 1.04 -22.15
C SER A 140 -1.78 1.64 -22.71
N HIS A 141 -1.93 2.96 -22.63
CA HIS A 141 -3.10 3.68 -23.15
C HIS A 141 -2.67 4.98 -23.86
N SER A 142 -2.87 6.15 -23.24
CA SER A 142 -2.21 7.40 -23.65
C SER A 142 -0.67 7.37 -23.58
N SER A 143 -0.11 6.47 -22.77
CA SER A 143 1.32 6.23 -22.61
C SER A 143 1.54 4.81 -22.07
N PHE A 144 2.77 4.31 -22.17
CA PHE A 144 3.20 3.09 -21.51
C PHE A 144 3.77 3.42 -20.12
N GLY A 145 3.44 2.60 -19.12
CA GLY A 145 3.95 2.82 -17.78
C GLY A 145 3.70 1.67 -16.81
N VAL A 146 4.28 1.83 -15.62
CA VAL A 146 4.14 0.93 -14.49
C VAL A 146 3.82 1.75 -13.24
N THR A 147 2.80 1.33 -12.50
CA THR A 147 2.49 1.83 -11.16
C THR A 147 2.71 0.71 -10.16
N ILE A 148 3.36 1.03 -9.05
CA ILE A 148 3.52 0.10 -7.93
C ILE A 148 2.96 0.77 -6.69
N GLN A 149 2.14 0.03 -5.95
CA GLN A 149 1.59 0.47 -4.69
C GLN A 149 1.77 -0.59 -3.62
N SER A 150 2.17 -0.16 -2.44
CA SER A 150 2.30 -1.04 -1.29
C SER A 150 0.98 -1.32 -0.60
N GLY A 151 0.97 -2.35 0.25
CA GLY A 151 -0.04 -2.51 1.29
C GLY A 151 -0.03 -1.33 2.29
N CYS A 152 -0.98 -1.31 3.22
CA CYS A 152 -1.07 -0.24 4.22
C CYS A 152 -0.03 -0.40 5.35
N TYR A 153 0.59 0.70 5.78
CA TYR A 153 1.53 0.76 6.91
C TYR A 153 1.22 1.97 7.81
N LEU A 154 1.64 1.89 9.06
CA LEU A 154 1.65 3.04 9.96
C LEU A 154 2.84 3.94 9.66
N THR A 155 2.68 5.26 9.79
CA THR A 155 3.81 6.18 9.76
C THR A 155 4.64 6.06 11.03
N ASN A 156 5.89 6.52 11.02
CA ASN A 156 6.68 6.63 12.25
C ASN A 156 5.94 7.41 13.35
N SER A 157 5.27 8.51 12.98
CA SER A 157 4.51 9.32 13.92
C SER A 157 3.34 8.53 14.55
N ASP A 158 2.63 7.73 13.76
CA ASP A 158 1.53 6.91 14.28
C ASP A 158 2.04 5.81 15.21
N ARG A 159 3.17 5.19 14.85
CA ARG A 159 3.82 4.15 15.66
C ARG A 159 4.26 4.73 17.01
N ASP A 160 4.93 5.88 17.01
CA ASP A 160 5.34 6.58 18.24
C ASP A 160 4.11 6.92 19.11
N ALA A 161 3.02 7.39 18.50
CA ALA A 161 1.78 7.68 19.21
C ALA A 161 1.14 6.42 19.80
N ILE A 162 1.13 5.29 19.07
CA ILE A 162 0.64 4.01 19.56
C ILE A 162 1.49 3.50 20.72
N GLU A 163 2.81 3.61 20.66
CA GLU A 163 3.67 3.18 21.77
C GLU A 163 3.42 4.01 23.04
N LEU A 164 3.18 5.31 22.88
CA LEU A 164 2.94 6.22 23.99
C LEU A 164 1.52 6.10 24.56
N HIS A 165 0.52 5.93 23.70
CA HIS A 165 -0.89 6.07 24.04
C HIS A 165 -1.74 4.81 23.82
N GLY A 166 -1.19 3.77 23.20
CA GLY A 166 -1.91 2.55 22.79
C GLY A 166 -2.69 2.68 21.48
N VAL A 167 -2.87 3.90 20.95
CA VAL A 167 -3.60 4.21 19.72
C VAL A 167 -2.99 5.44 19.02
N PRO A 168 -3.18 5.63 17.69
CA PRO A 168 -2.59 6.78 16.97
C PRO A 168 -3.15 8.13 17.42
N ASP A 169 -4.45 8.21 17.70
CA ASP A 169 -5.14 9.43 18.11
C ASP A 169 -6.05 9.16 19.33
N PRO A 170 -5.59 9.47 20.55
CA PRO A 170 -6.34 9.30 21.79
C PRO A 170 -7.68 10.04 21.85
N GLU A 171 -7.75 11.25 21.25
CA GLU A 171 -8.95 12.08 21.29
C GLU A 171 -10.01 11.52 20.35
N ARG A 172 -9.60 11.15 19.13
CA ARG A 172 -10.48 10.47 18.16
C ARG A 172 -10.94 9.12 18.70
N TRP A 173 -10.03 8.35 19.33
CA TRP A 173 -10.36 7.08 19.97
C TRP A 173 -11.45 7.24 21.03
N SER A 174 -11.26 8.15 21.98
CA SER A 174 -12.20 8.38 23.08
C SER A 174 -13.57 8.87 22.59
N ARG A 175 -13.60 9.62 21.49
CA ARG A 175 -14.85 10.08 20.86
C ARG A 175 -15.57 8.94 20.15
N LYS A 176 -14.83 8.04 19.49
CA LYS A 176 -15.41 6.93 18.73
C LYS A 176 -15.81 5.75 19.62
N TYR A 177 -15.00 5.42 20.62
CA TYR A 177 -15.20 4.31 21.55
C TYR A 177 -15.30 4.85 22.99
N PRO A 178 -16.38 5.57 23.34
CA PRO A 178 -16.52 6.21 24.66
C PRO A 178 -16.61 5.21 25.83
N ASN A 179 -16.87 3.93 25.54
CA ASN A 179 -16.93 2.85 26.52
C ASN A 179 -15.74 1.88 26.39
N SER A 180 -14.69 2.27 25.65
CA SER A 180 -13.48 1.45 25.51
C SER A 180 -12.87 1.13 26.87
N SER A 181 -12.43 -0.12 27.03
CA SER A 181 -11.65 -0.51 28.21
C SER A 181 -10.18 -0.07 28.10
N LEU A 182 -9.72 0.21 26.88
CA LEU A 182 -8.46 0.87 26.63
C LEU A 182 -8.63 2.36 26.97
N VAL A 183 -7.86 2.83 27.95
CA VAL A 183 -7.77 4.25 28.28
C VAL A 183 -6.42 4.73 27.75
N PRO A 184 -6.39 5.39 26.59
CA PRO A 184 -5.14 5.92 26.07
C PRO A 184 -4.47 6.84 27.08
N SER A 185 -3.15 6.74 27.21
CA SER A 185 -2.39 7.65 28.07
C SER A 185 -2.67 9.09 27.65
N ASP A 186 -3.05 9.95 28.59
CA ASP A 186 -3.41 11.34 28.32
C ASP A 186 -2.19 12.14 27.78
N PRO A 187 -2.22 12.69 26.54
CA PRO A 187 -1.12 13.48 25.99
C PRO A 187 -0.84 14.77 26.79
N GLY A 188 -1.76 15.19 27.66
CA GLY A 188 -1.65 16.40 28.48
C GLY A 188 -1.26 16.19 29.95
N ARG A 189 -1.07 14.96 30.44
CA ARG A 189 -0.79 14.73 31.86
C ARG A 189 0.69 14.35 32.08
N PRO A 190 1.53 15.25 32.66
CA PRO A 190 2.87 14.84 33.05
C PRO A 190 2.77 13.71 34.08
N THR A 191 3.54 12.66 33.85
CA THR A 191 3.74 11.56 34.78
C THR A 191 4.17 12.14 36.11
N ARG A 192 3.31 12.08 37.13
CA ARG A 192 3.73 12.35 38.50
C ARG A 192 4.72 11.26 38.88
N ALA A 193 6.01 11.58 38.83
CA ALA A 193 7.03 10.84 39.55
C ALA A 193 6.66 10.90 41.04
N ASN A 194 6.24 9.76 41.59
CA ASN A 194 6.10 9.62 43.04
C ASN A 194 7.51 9.59 43.63
N GLY A 195 7.83 10.63 44.40
CA GLY A 195 8.98 10.65 45.32
C GLY A 195 8.67 9.96 46.64
#